data_AF-A0A968T9F3-F1
#
_entry.id   AF-A0A968T9F3-F1
#
_cell.length_a   1.000
_cell.length_b   1.000
_cell.length_c   1.000
_cell.angle_alpha   90.00
_cell.angle_beta   90.00
_cell.angle_gamma   90.00
#
_symmetry.space_group_name_H-M   'P 1'
#
loop_
_entity.id
_entity.type
_entity.pdbx_description
1 polymer ?
#
loop_
_entity_poly.entity_id
_entity_poly.type
_entity_poly.pdbx_seq_one_letter_code
_entity_poly.pdbx_strand_id
1 'polypeptide(L)'
;MKIEYFMTMKFNRGETYRFKIVNHIENFAGEAVIEVLDADKLVLTNRLGEKYFEKVDFMCAKTGFYDILIKFKDNKIGNSVLDVYLVQ
;
A
#
# COMPACT_ATOMS: atom_id res chain seq x y z
N MET A 1 9.61 -12.72 -13.69
CA MET A 1 9.82 -11.30 -13.34
C MET A 1 8.89 -10.99 -12.18
N LYS A 2 9.41 -10.76 -10.96
CA LYS A 2 8.55 -10.52 -9.79
C LYS A 2 7.97 -9.11 -9.90
N ILE A 3 6.64 -9.01 -9.97
CA ILE A 3 5.86 -7.76 -10.07
C ILE A 3 5.48 -7.32 -8.65
N GLU A 4 6.48 -7.30 -7.77
CA GLU A 4 6.30 -7.04 -6.34
C GLU A 4 7.40 -6.09 -5.88
N TYR A 5 6.99 -4.97 -5.30
CA TYR A 5 7.88 -3.95 -4.74
C TYR A 5 7.67 -3.90 -3.23
N PHE A 6 8.77 -3.81 -2.48
CA PHE A 6 8.72 -3.86 -1.01
C PHE A 6 9.44 -2.66 -0.40
N MET A 7 8.91 -2.17 0.71
CA MET A 7 9.51 -1.12 1.54
C MET A 7 9.17 -1.39 3.00
N THR A 8 10.12 -1.21 3.91
CA THR A 8 9.86 -1.29 5.35
C THR A 8 9.85 0.11 5.96
N MET A 9 8.80 0.47 6.70
CA MET A 9 8.66 1.76 7.39
C MET A 9 8.38 1.56 8.87
N LYS A 10 8.90 2.47 9.71
CA LYS A 10 8.54 2.51 11.14
C LYS A 10 7.34 3.42 11.34
N PHE A 11 6.27 2.90 11.94
CA PHE A 11 5.08 3.65 12.31
C PHE A 11 4.95 3.77 13.84
N ASN A 12 4.32 4.85 14.29
CA ASN A 12 4.13 5.17 15.71
C ASN A 12 2.68 4.88 16.14
N ARG A 13 2.51 4.23 17.30
CA ARG A 13 1.19 3.93 17.86
C ARG A 13 0.37 5.21 18.06
N GLY A 14 -0.90 5.15 17.69
CA GLY A 14 -1.87 6.25 17.85
C GLY A 14 -1.89 7.22 16.68
N GLU A 15 -0.86 7.22 15.83
CA GLU A 15 -0.83 8.03 14.62
C GLU A 15 -1.63 7.38 13.49
N THR A 16 -2.20 8.21 12.62
CA THR A 16 -2.86 7.77 11.39
C THR A 16 -1.97 8.07 10.19
N TYR A 17 -1.76 7.06 9.35
CA TYR A 17 -1.01 7.20 8.10
C TYR A 17 -1.95 7.02 6.93
N ARG A 18 -1.91 7.95 5.97
CA ARG A 18 -2.66 7.85 4.72
C ARG A 18 -1.75 7.36 3.61
N PHE A 19 -2.15 6.27 2.98
CA PHE A 19 -1.55 5.79 1.75
C PHE A 19 -2.39 6.27 0.58
N LYS A 20 -1.76 6.85 -0.43
CA LYS A 20 -2.39 7.23 -1.69
C LYS A 20 -1.61 6.62 -2.84
N ILE A 21 -2.30 5.90 -3.71
CA ILE A 21 -1.72 5.30 -4.90
C ILE A 21 -2.17 6.03 -6.14
N VAL A 22 -1.23 6.32 -7.04
CA VAL A 22 -1.50 6.83 -8.39
C VAL A 22 -1.05 5.78 -9.38
N ASN A 23 -2.00 5.20 -10.13
CA ASN A 23 -1.73 4.22 -11.18
C ASN A 23 -1.62 4.89 -12.55
N HIS A 24 -1.33 4.08 -13.58
CA HIS A 24 -1.36 4.46 -14.99
C HIS A 24 -0.36 5.57 -15.37
N ILE A 25 0.72 5.68 -14.59
CA ILE A 25 1.86 6.50 -14.97
C ILE A 25 2.38 5.98 -16.31
N GLU A 26 2.66 6.88 -17.25
CA GLU A 26 3.12 6.53 -18.61
C GLU A 26 2.18 5.55 -19.37
N ASN A 27 0.88 5.58 -19.08
CA ASN A 27 -0.15 4.74 -19.71
C ASN A 27 -0.03 3.23 -19.43
N PHE A 28 0.69 2.82 -18.39
CA PHE A 28 0.74 1.41 -18.00
C PHE A 28 -0.63 0.92 -17.46
N ALA A 29 -1.08 -0.25 -17.90
CA ALA A 29 -2.43 -0.75 -17.61
C ALA A 29 -2.59 -1.36 -16.19
N GLY A 30 -1.50 -1.68 -15.50
CA GLY A 30 -1.56 -2.33 -14.19
C GLY A 30 -2.13 -1.42 -13.09
N GLU A 31 -3.02 -1.99 -12.27
CA GLU A 31 -3.51 -1.38 -11.03
C GLU A 31 -2.76 -1.95 -9.83
N ALA A 32 -2.11 -1.10 -9.06
CA ALA A 32 -1.34 -1.48 -7.88
C ALA A 32 -2.25 -1.71 -6.66
N VAL A 33 -2.04 -2.83 -5.97
CA VAL A 33 -2.62 -3.17 -4.67
C VAL A 33 -1.54 -2.99 -3.62
N ILE A 34 -1.88 -2.23 -2.58
CA ILE A 34 -1.03 -2.05 -1.40
C ILE A 34 -1.46 -3.04 -0.34
N GLU A 35 -0.48 -3.66 0.30
CA GLU A 35 -0.62 -4.46 1.50
C GLU A 35 0.35 -3.91 2.55
N VAL A 36 -0.13 -3.62 3.75
CA VAL A 36 0.72 -3.29 4.91
C VAL A 36 0.70 -4.49 5.85
N LEU A 37 1.88 -4.96 6.23
CA LEU A 37 2.09 -6.16 7.02
C LEU A 37 2.77 -5.83 8.36
N ASP A 38 2.26 -6.36 9.48
CA ASP A 38 2.99 -6.47 10.75
C ASP A 38 3.57 -7.90 10.83
N ALA A 39 4.87 -8.03 10.55
CA ALA A 39 5.48 -9.33 10.21
C ALA A 39 4.70 -10.00 9.06
N ASP A 40 4.10 -11.18 9.29
CA ASP A 40 3.35 -11.90 8.27
C ASP A 40 1.85 -11.56 8.24
N LYS A 41 1.39 -10.65 9.11
CA LYS A 41 -0.04 -10.34 9.26
C LYS A 41 -0.43 -9.13 8.41
N LEU A 42 -1.36 -9.32 7.48
CA LEU A 42 -2.01 -8.23 6.76
C LEU A 42 -2.84 -7.36 7.71
N VAL A 43 -2.46 -6.08 7.84
CA VAL A 43 -3.13 -5.09 8.71
C VAL A 43 -3.84 -3.98 7.94
N LEU A 44 -3.48 -3.77 6.66
CA LEU A 44 -4.15 -2.84 5.76
C LEU A 44 -4.04 -3.34 4.32
N THR A 45 -5.10 -3.14 3.54
CA THR A 45 -5.00 -3.17 2.08
C THR A 45 -5.94 -2.14 1.48
N ASN A 46 -5.61 -1.66 0.27
CA ASN A 46 -6.47 -0.75 -0.48
C ASN A 46 -7.53 -1.47 -1.34
N ARG A 47 -7.76 -2.76 -1.09
CA ARG A 47 -8.76 -3.56 -1.78
C ARG A 47 -9.65 -4.32 -0.80
N LEU A 48 -10.97 -4.24 -0.99
CA LEU A 48 -11.94 -5.03 -0.23
C LEU A 48 -12.91 -5.73 -1.20
N GLY A 49 -12.65 -7.01 -1.48
CA GLY A 49 -13.35 -7.75 -2.52
C GLY A 49 -13.11 -7.11 -3.90
N GLU A 50 -14.18 -6.64 -4.53
CA GLU A 50 -14.12 -5.91 -5.80
C GLU A 50 -13.87 -4.41 -5.63
N LYS A 51 -14.06 -3.86 -4.43
CA LYS A 51 -13.82 -2.44 -4.17
C LYS A 51 -12.34 -2.15 -4.13
N TYR A 52 -11.96 -1.07 -4.81
CA TYR A 52 -10.61 -0.55 -4.85
C TYR A 52 -10.61 0.89 -4.33
N PHE A 53 -9.63 1.22 -3.51
CA PHE A 53 -9.50 2.54 -2.91
C PHE A 53 -8.15 3.15 -3.32
N GLU A 54 -8.17 4.33 -3.94
CA GLU A 54 -6.95 5.07 -4.25
C GLU A 54 -6.29 5.65 -2.99
N LYS A 55 -7.07 5.79 -1.91
CA LYS A 55 -6.62 6.29 -0.61
C LYS A 55 -7.13 5.38 0.50
N VAL A 56 -6.24 4.98 1.41
CA VAL A 56 -6.60 4.25 2.63
C VAL A 56 -5.83 4.78 3.83
N ASP A 57 -6.52 4.84 4.96
CA ASP A 57 -5.97 5.32 6.21
C ASP A 57 -5.70 4.13 7.14
N PHE A 58 -4.52 4.15 7.75
CA PHE A 58 -4.06 3.16 8.73
C PHE A 58 -3.81 3.84 10.07
N MET A 59 -4.70 3.59 11.03
CA MET A 59 -4.47 3.96 12.42
C MET A 59 -3.56 2.92 13.06
N CYS A 60 -2.33 3.33 13.38
CA CYS A 60 -1.31 2.42 13.87
C CYS A 60 -1.58 1.98 15.31
N ALA A 61 -1.85 0.68 15.51
CA ALA A 61 -2.15 0.12 16.82
C ALA A 61 -0.90 -0.12 17.70
N LYS A 62 0.29 -0.24 17.09
CA LYS A 62 1.54 -0.62 17.74
C LYS A 62 2.73 0.08 17.08
N THR A 63 3.60 0.70 17.87
CA THR A 63 4.86 1.27 17.33
C THR A 63 5.75 0.13 16.86
N GLY A 64 6.21 0.19 15.61
CA GLY A 64 7.01 -0.90 15.03
C GLY A 64 7.33 -0.71 13.56
N PHE A 65 8.09 -1.65 13.03
CA PHE A 65 8.33 -1.76 11.59
C PHE A 65 7.18 -2.53 10.93
N TYR A 66 6.75 -2.03 9.78
CA TYR A 66 5.74 -2.63 8.95
C TYR A 66 6.28 -2.73 7.53
N ASP A 67 5.99 -3.84 6.88
CA ASP A 67 6.33 -4.04 5.47
C ASP A 67 5.18 -3.56 4.60
N ILE A 68 5.50 -2.72 3.63
CA ILE A 68 4.58 -2.22 2.62
C ILE A 68 4.92 -2.94 1.32
N LEU A 69 3.95 -3.70 0.82
CA LEU A 69 4.07 -4.49 -0.38
C LEU A 69 3.15 -3.92 -1.45
N ILE A 70 3.69 -3.74 -2.65
CA ILE A 70 2.94 -3.28 -3.82
C ILE A 70 2.93 -4.41 -4.85
N LYS A 71 1.74 -4.87 -5.23
CA LYS A 71 1.50 -5.90 -6.25
C LYS A 71 0.61 -5.36 -7.34
N PHE A 72 0.85 -5.69 -8.60
CA PHE A 72 -0.08 -5.31 -9.68
C PHE A 72 -1.09 -6.43 -9.96
N LYS A 73 -2.36 -6.07 -10.14
CA LYS A 73 -3.42 -7.04 -10.47
C LYS A 73 -3.18 -7.73 -11.81
N ASP A 74 -3.67 -8.97 -11.90
CA ASP A 74 -3.78 -9.76 -13.13
C ASP A 74 -2.47 -9.91 -13.92
N ASN A 75 -1.32 -9.84 -13.23
CA ASN A 75 0.02 -9.85 -13.83
C ASN A 75 0.23 -8.78 -14.92
N LYS A 76 -0.57 -7.71 -14.91
CA LYS A 76 -0.39 -6.59 -15.82
C LYS A 76 0.82 -5.77 -15.39
N ILE A 77 1.68 -5.43 -16.33
CA ILE A 77 2.77 -4.50 -16.08
C ILE A 77 2.15 -3.16 -15.72
N GLY A 78 2.57 -2.62 -14.58
CA GLY A 78 2.08 -1.35 -14.07
C GLY A 78 3.23 -0.42 -13.72
N ASN A 79 2.92 0.87 -13.70
CA ASN A 79 3.77 1.91 -13.17
C ASN A 79 2.90 2.77 -12.25
N SER A 80 3.33 2.91 -11.00
CA SER A 80 2.54 3.57 -9.95
C SER A 80 3.44 4.31 -8.96
N VAL A 81 2.91 5.38 -8.38
CA VAL A 81 3.55 6.11 -7.28
C VAL A 81 2.70 5.96 -6.01
N LEU A 82 3.36 5.57 -4.93
CA LEU A 82 2.79 5.50 -3.59
C LEU A 82 3.23 6.73 -2.78
N ASP A 83 2.27 7.58 -2.44
CA ASP A 83 2.45 8.64 -1.46
C ASP A 83 2.05 8.13 -0.07
N VAL A 84 2.87 8.41 0.95
CA VAL A 84 2.55 8.10 2.35
C VAL A 84 2.58 9.40 3.16
N TYR A 85 1.47 9.70 3.83
CA TYR A 85 1.31 10.91 4.65
C TYR A 85 1.10 10.53 6.11
N LEU A 86 1.68 11.30 7.03
CA LEU A 86 1.23 11.36 8.42
C LEU A 86 0.03 12.31 8.49
N VAL A 87 -1.08 11.85 9.07
CA VAL A 87 -2.31 12.64 9.23
C VAL A 87 -2.36 13.20 10.66
N GLN A 88 -2.56 14.51 10.78
CA GLN A 88 -2.67 15.26 12.04
C GLN A 88 -3.94 16.10 12.05
#